data_AF-A0A9X2SQH5-F1
#
_entry.id   AF-A0A9X2SQH5-F1
#
_cell.length_a   1.000
_cell.length_b   1.000
_cell.length_c   1.000
_cell.angle_alpha   90.00
_cell.angle_beta   90.00
_cell.angle_gamma   90.00
#
_symmetry.space_group_name_H-M   'P 1'
#
loop_
_entity.id
_entity.type
_entity.pdbx_description
1 polymer ?
#
loop_
_entity_poly.entity_id
_entity_poly.type
_entity_poly.pdbx_seq_one_letter_code
_entity_poly.pdbx_strand_id
1 'polypeptide(L)'
;MTITRFLKRAGVAVSALAAVASAVALPATTAAAAVDASFVVSEAQFNQIFPGRNSFYTYSGLTDALSAYPGFANTGDDTVKKQEAAAFLANVNHETGGLVYVVEQNTANYPHYCDASQSYGCPAGQAAYYGRGPIQLSWNFNYKAAGDALGIDLLNNPYQVEQNAAVAWKTGLWYWNTQSGPGTMTPHDAMVNQRGFGETIRSINGSIECNGGNPAQVQSRIDKYTQITGILGVPTGDNLSC
;
A
#
# COMPACT_ATOMS: atom_id res chain seq x y z
N MET A 1 -39.17 86.70 23.05
CA MET A 1 -37.87 87.06 22.44
C MET A 1 -37.41 85.81 21.70
N THR A 2 -37.21 85.68 20.40
CA THR A 2 -37.20 86.57 19.23
C THR A 2 -36.89 85.64 18.05
N ILE A 3 -37.71 85.72 16.99
CA ILE A 3 -37.35 85.56 15.55
C ILE A 3 -36.91 84.17 15.04
N THR A 4 -37.72 83.43 14.27
CA THR A 4 -38.02 83.49 12.81
C THR A 4 -36.92 82.91 11.89
N ARG A 5 -37.26 81.85 11.14
CA ARG A 5 -37.28 81.73 9.65
C ARG A 5 -37.09 80.25 9.22
N PHE A 6 -38.14 79.62 8.69
CA PHE A 6 -38.46 79.49 7.25
C PHE A 6 -37.50 78.57 6.48
N LEU A 7 -37.96 77.39 6.04
CA LEU A 7 -38.28 77.09 4.63
C LEU A 7 -38.44 75.58 4.33
N LYS A 8 -39.48 75.32 3.54
CA LYS A 8 -39.65 74.33 2.47
C LYS A 8 -39.78 72.83 2.78
N ARG A 9 -41.03 72.40 2.53
CA ARG A 9 -41.52 71.08 2.14
C ARG A 9 -40.60 70.37 1.12
N ALA A 10 -40.45 69.06 1.30
CA ALA A 10 -40.42 68.10 0.20
C ALA A 10 -41.01 66.78 0.71
N GLY A 11 -42.16 66.39 0.18
CA GLY A 11 -42.70 65.05 0.37
C GLY A 11 -41.91 64.06 -0.48
N VAL A 12 -41.57 62.91 0.09
CA VAL A 12 -41.05 61.77 -0.66
C VAL A 12 -41.92 60.57 -0.31
N ALA A 13 -42.51 60.00 -1.35
CA ALA A 13 -43.33 58.81 -1.33
C ALA A 13 -42.50 57.60 -0.89
N VAL A 14 -43.06 56.78 0.01
CA VAL A 14 -42.47 55.49 0.40
C VAL A 14 -42.94 54.44 -0.60
N SER A 15 -42.09 54.13 -1.57
CA SER A 15 -42.28 53.01 -2.49
C SER A 15 -41.87 51.71 -1.78
N ALA A 16 -42.82 50.79 -1.58
CA ALA A 16 -42.53 49.45 -1.07
C ALA A 16 -41.78 48.63 -2.14
N LEU A 17 -40.51 48.34 -1.92
CA LEU A 17 -39.75 47.38 -2.73
C LEU A 17 -40.02 45.97 -2.17
N ALA A 18 -40.73 45.14 -2.94
CA ALA A 18 -40.76 43.70 -2.73
C ALA A 18 -39.42 43.10 -3.21
N ALA A 19 -38.66 42.51 -2.30
CA ALA A 19 -37.45 41.77 -2.63
C ALA A 19 -37.85 40.41 -3.24
N VAL A 20 -37.62 40.24 -4.55
CA VAL A 20 -37.70 38.93 -5.21
C VAL A 20 -36.37 38.23 -4.97
N ALA A 21 -36.35 37.23 -4.09
CA ALA A 21 -35.20 36.36 -3.91
C ALA A 21 -35.13 35.37 -5.09
N SER A 22 -34.28 35.65 -6.07
CA SER A 22 -33.91 34.70 -7.11
C SER A 22 -33.05 33.59 -6.48
N ALA A 23 -33.62 32.41 -6.29
CA ALA A 23 -32.85 31.22 -5.93
C ALA A 23 -31.97 30.82 -7.12
N VAL A 24 -30.69 31.19 -7.07
CA VAL A 24 -29.68 30.64 -7.97
C VAL A 24 -29.42 29.21 -7.51
N ALA A 25 -30.01 28.25 -8.20
CA ALA A 25 -29.64 26.84 -8.06
C ALA A 25 -28.21 26.66 -8.58
N LEU A 26 -27.26 26.55 -7.65
CA LEU A 26 -25.91 26.09 -7.96
C LEU A 26 -26.02 24.67 -8.53
N PRO A 27 -25.36 24.34 -9.65
CA PRO A 27 -25.29 22.96 -10.09
C PRO A 27 -24.57 22.18 -8.99
N ALA A 28 -25.26 21.17 -8.44
CA ALA A 28 -24.64 20.19 -7.56
C ALA A 28 -23.47 19.59 -8.32
N THR A 29 -22.25 19.93 -7.91
CA THR A 29 -21.06 19.18 -8.27
C THR A 29 -21.37 17.74 -7.90
N THR A 30 -21.51 16.90 -8.92
CA THR A 30 -21.48 15.45 -8.75
C THR A 30 -20.19 15.16 -8.02
N ALA A 31 -20.27 14.91 -6.72
CA ALA A 31 -19.23 14.21 -6.00
C ALA A 31 -18.93 12.99 -6.86
N ALA A 32 -17.72 12.95 -7.43
CA ALA A 32 -17.25 11.78 -8.15
C ALA A 32 -17.53 10.59 -7.23
N ALA A 33 -18.41 9.70 -7.68
CA ALA A 33 -18.63 8.45 -7.00
C ALA A 33 -17.23 7.82 -6.85
N ALA A 34 -16.71 7.81 -5.63
CA ALA A 34 -15.59 6.96 -5.30
C ALA A 34 -16.12 5.55 -5.55
N VAL A 35 -15.85 5.04 -6.75
CA VAL A 35 -16.07 3.64 -7.05
C VAL A 35 -15.15 2.94 -6.07
N ASP A 36 -15.75 2.30 -5.07
CA ASP A 36 -15.07 1.34 -4.23
C ASP A 36 -14.64 0.23 -5.20
N ALA A 37 -13.47 0.42 -5.81
CA ALA A 37 -12.97 -0.45 -6.85
C ALA A 37 -12.66 -1.77 -6.16
N SER A 38 -13.61 -2.70 -6.27
CA SER A 38 -13.48 -4.04 -5.71
C SER A 38 -12.12 -4.60 -6.12
N PHE A 39 -11.33 -5.02 -5.14
CA PHE A 39 -10.01 -5.59 -5.38
C PHE A 39 -10.07 -6.70 -6.45
N VAL A 40 -9.12 -6.68 -7.39
CA VAL A 40 -9.12 -7.58 -8.56
C VAL A 40 -8.89 -9.07 -8.22
N VAL A 41 -8.56 -9.37 -6.96
CA VAL A 41 -8.48 -10.72 -6.41
C VAL A 41 -9.63 -10.92 -5.43
N SER A 42 -10.55 -11.83 -5.75
CA SER A 42 -11.65 -12.20 -4.85
C SER A 42 -11.15 -12.98 -3.62
N GLU A 43 -11.95 -13.03 -2.57
CA GLU A 43 -11.65 -13.83 -1.38
C GLU A 43 -11.49 -15.33 -1.73
N ALA A 44 -12.31 -15.85 -2.66
CA ALA A 44 -12.20 -17.23 -3.12
C ALA A 44 -10.85 -17.51 -3.80
N GLN A 45 -10.37 -16.59 -4.64
CA GLN A 45 -9.04 -16.68 -5.27
C GLN A 45 -7.94 -16.55 -4.22
N PHE A 46 -8.06 -15.62 -3.27
CA PHE A 46 -7.09 -15.50 -2.17
C PHE A 46 -6.99 -16.80 -1.36
N ASN A 47 -8.11 -17.42 -1.02
CA ASN A 47 -8.15 -18.72 -0.35
C ASN A 47 -7.52 -19.85 -1.20
N GLN A 48 -7.73 -19.84 -2.52
CA GLN A 48 -7.10 -20.79 -3.45
C GLN A 48 -5.58 -20.60 -3.54
N ILE A 49 -5.10 -19.36 -3.53
CA ILE A 49 -3.67 -19.03 -3.58
C ILE A 49 -2.97 -19.44 -2.28
N PHE A 50 -3.64 -19.27 -1.14
CA PHE A 50 -3.10 -19.50 0.20
C PHE A 50 -3.94 -20.48 1.04
N PRO A 51 -4.01 -21.77 0.64
CA PRO A 51 -4.87 -22.76 1.31
C PRO A 51 -4.37 -23.15 2.72
N GLY A 52 -3.08 -22.99 2.99
CA GLY A 52 -2.44 -23.35 4.27
C GLY A 52 -2.02 -22.16 5.13
N ARG A 53 -2.50 -20.95 4.83
CA ARG A 53 -2.06 -19.75 5.55
C ARG A 53 -2.38 -19.79 7.04
N ASN A 54 -1.57 -19.09 7.82
CA ASN A 54 -1.90 -18.73 9.18
C ASN A 54 -3.16 -17.87 9.21
N SER A 55 -4.05 -18.12 10.18
CA SER A 55 -5.30 -17.36 10.34
C SER A 55 -5.09 -15.86 10.62
N PHE A 56 -3.89 -15.47 11.04
CA PHE A 56 -3.45 -14.07 11.11
C PHE A 56 -3.66 -13.33 9.78
N TYR A 57 -3.34 -13.96 8.64
CA TYR A 57 -3.44 -13.32 7.33
C TYR A 57 -4.87 -13.44 6.78
N THR A 58 -5.72 -12.50 7.15
CA THR A 58 -7.10 -12.42 6.65
C THR A 58 -7.17 -11.69 5.32
N TYR A 59 -8.15 -12.07 4.50
CA TYR A 59 -8.48 -11.35 3.26
C TYR A 59 -8.96 -9.93 3.57
N SER A 60 -9.79 -9.76 4.62
CA SER A 60 -10.23 -8.45 5.08
C SER A 60 -9.07 -7.55 5.49
N GLY A 61 -8.05 -8.10 6.17
CA GLY A 61 -6.85 -7.34 6.52
C GLY A 61 -6.10 -6.83 5.29
N LEU A 62 -6.07 -7.59 4.20
CA LEU A 62 -5.48 -7.16 2.93
C LEU A 62 -6.32 -6.05 2.30
N THR A 63 -7.63 -6.25 2.17
CA THR A 63 -8.52 -5.27 1.54
C THR A 63 -8.59 -3.95 2.31
N ASP A 64 -8.59 -4.01 3.66
CA ASP A 64 -8.55 -2.83 4.53
C ASP A 64 -7.23 -2.05 4.39
N ALA A 65 -6.15 -2.71 3.97
CA ALA A 65 -4.86 -2.08 3.76
C ALA A 65 -4.74 -1.37 2.40
N LEU A 66 -5.57 -1.74 1.40
CA LEU A 66 -5.48 -1.20 0.03
C LEU A 66 -5.65 0.33 -0.02
N SER A 67 -6.46 0.90 0.88
CA SER A 67 -6.68 2.34 0.92
C SER A 67 -5.41 3.15 1.25
N ALA A 68 -4.38 2.53 1.80
CA ALA A 68 -3.09 3.18 2.03
C ALA A 68 -2.31 3.44 0.72
N TYR A 69 -2.60 2.68 -0.33
CA TYR A 69 -1.94 2.75 -1.63
C TYR A 69 -2.96 2.60 -2.77
N PRO A 70 -3.77 3.64 -3.06
CA PRO A 70 -4.91 3.53 -3.99
C PRO A 70 -4.53 3.25 -5.45
N GLY A 71 -3.25 3.38 -5.82
CA GLY A 71 -2.74 3.02 -7.15
C GLY A 71 -2.41 1.52 -7.30
N PHE A 72 -2.18 0.81 -6.19
CA PHE A 72 -1.84 -0.61 -6.19
C PHE A 72 -2.99 -1.45 -6.74
N ALA A 73 -2.70 -2.31 -7.73
CA ALA A 73 -3.67 -3.15 -8.42
C ALA A 73 -4.89 -2.37 -8.95
N ASN A 74 -4.71 -1.07 -9.22
CA ASN A 74 -5.74 -0.16 -9.70
C ASN A 74 -5.22 0.81 -10.77
N THR A 75 -4.00 0.59 -11.26
CA THR A 75 -3.35 1.37 -12.32
C THR A 75 -3.22 0.54 -13.59
N GLY A 76 -3.48 1.14 -14.76
CA GLY A 76 -3.48 0.45 -16.05
C GLY A 76 -4.80 -0.25 -16.36
N ASP A 77 -4.79 -1.15 -17.34
CA ASP A 77 -5.95 -1.99 -17.67
C ASP A 77 -6.12 -3.17 -16.68
N ASP A 78 -7.22 -3.92 -16.81
CA ASP A 78 -7.50 -5.03 -15.91
C ASP A 78 -6.46 -6.16 -15.98
N THR A 79 -5.73 -6.29 -17.09
CA THR A 79 -4.62 -7.24 -17.20
C THR A 79 -3.48 -6.80 -16.30
N VAL A 80 -3.04 -5.54 -16.42
CA VAL A 80 -1.96 -4.97 -15.61
C VAL A 80 -2.30 -5.00 -14.12
N LYS A 81 -3.53 -4.64 -13.75
CA LYS A 81 -3.99 -4.68 -12.35
C LYS A 81 -3.88 -6.08 -11.75
N LYS A 82 -4.32 -7.10 -12.49
CA LYS A 82 -4.24 -8.51 -12.05
C LYS A 82 -2.81 -9.04 -12.05
N GLN A 83 -1.99 -8.64 -13.01
CA GLN A 83 -0.56 -8.96 -13.03
C GLN A 83 0.14 -8.38 -11.80
N GLU A 84 -0.11 -7.12 -11.46
CA GLU A 84 0.47 -6.49 -10.28
C GLU A 84 0.02 -7.22 -8.99
N ALA A 85 -1.27 -7.47 -8.83
CA ALA A 85 -1.79 -8.20 -7.69
C ALA A 85 -1.17 -9.61 -7.59
N ALA A 86 -1.05 -10.33 -8.71
CA ALA A 86 -0.40 -11.62 -8.76
C ALA A 86 1.09 -11.55 -8.38
N ALA A 87 1.81 -10.53 -8.86
CA ALA A 87 3.23 -10.35 -8.60
C ALA A 87 3.49 -10.04 -7.12
N PHE A 88 2.68 -9.19 -6.50
CA PHE A 88 2.73 -8.92 -5.06
C PHE A 88 2.48 -10.20 -4.26
N LEU A 89 1.36 -10.89 -4.52
CA LEU A 89 1.00 -12.11 -3.79
C LEU A 89 1.98 -13.26 -4.00
N ALA A 90 2.64 -13.35 -5.17
CA ALA A 90 3.67 -14.34 -5.43
C ALA A 90 4.93 -14.11 -4.60
N ASN A 91 5.39 -12.85 -4.51
CA ASN A 91 6.52 -12.52 -3.66
C ASN A 91 6.18 -12.70 -2.17
N VAL A 92 4.99 -12.26 -1.75
CA VAL A 92 4.49 -12.51 -0.39
C VAL A 92 4.46 -14.00 -0.06
N ASN A 93 4.00 -14.84 -0.99
CA ASN A 93 4.03 -16.29 -0.84
C ASN A 93 5.46 -16.80 -0.60
N HIS A 94 6.43 -16.31 -1.37
CA HIS A 94 7.82 -16.71 -1.24
C HIS A 94 8.42 -16.30 0.12
N GLU A 95 8.21 -15.05 0.55
CA GLU A 95 8.77 -14.54 1.82
C GLU A 95 8.23 -15.25 3.06
N THR A 96 7.00 -15.78 3.00
CA THR A 96 6.26 -16.26 4.17
C THR A 96 5.97 -17.77 4.15
N GLY A 97 6.47 -18.49 3.15
CA GLY A 97 6.12 -19.90 2.94
C GLY A 97 4.63 -20.11 2.69
N GLY A 98 4.02 -19.23 1.88
CA GLY A 98 2.59 -19.26 1.57
C GLY A 98 1.72 -18.74 2.71
N LEU A 99 2.16 -17.66 3.37
CA LEU A 99 1.53 -17.03 4.52
C LEU A 99 1.42 -17.96 5.74
N VAL A 100 2.23 -19.02 5.81
CA VAL A 100 2.31 -19.90 6.99
C VAL A 100 3.00 -19.17 8.15
N TYR A 101 4.03 -18.38 7.83
CA TYR A 101 4.86 -17.71 8.83
C TYR A 101 4.50 -16.21 8.94
N VAL A 102 4.29 -15.77 10.18
CA VAL A 102 4.08 -14.35 10.53
C VAL A 102 5.41 -13.66 10.86
N VAL A 103 6.38 -14.43 11.35
CA VAL A 103 7.68 -13.97 11.82
C VAL A 103 8.79 -14.80 11.22
N GLU A 104 9.99 -14.24 11.16
CA GLU A 104 11.21 -14.96 10.80
C GLU A 104 11.43 -16.18 11.71
N GLN A 105 11.78 -17.32 11.12
CA GLN A 105 11.87 -18.59 11.85
C GLN A 105 13.21 -18.78 12.58
N ASN A 106 14.30 -18.25 12.02
CA ASN A 106 15.62 -18.39 12.63
C ASN A 106 15.82 -17.33 13.73
N THR A 107 15.37 -17.63 14.95
CA THR A 107 15.44 -16.72 16.10
C THR A 107 16.87 -16.32 16.49
N ALA A 108 17.87 -17.12 16.11
CA ALA A 108 19.27 -16.77 16.33
C ALA A 108 19.70 -15.50 15.55
N ASN A 109 19.02 -15.20 14.44
CA ASN A 109 19.31 -14.02 13.63
C ASN A 109 18.69 -12.73 14.18
N TYR A 110 17.73 -12.80 15.12
CA TYR A 110 16.96 -11.63 15.53
C TYR A 110 17.82 -10.44 15.99
N PRO A 111 18.94 -10.63 16.73
CA PRO A 111 19.82 -9.52 17.12
C PRO A 111 20.58 -8.84 15.98
N HIS A 112 20.58 -9.40 14.76
CA HIS A 112 21.30 -8.84 13.60
C HIS A 112 20.61 -7.59 13.03
N TYR A 113 19.29 -7.47 13.17
CA TYR A 113 18.49 -6.47 12.46
C TYR A 113 18.42 -5.10 13.17
N CYS A 114 19.41 -4.79 13.99
CA CYS A 114 19.56 -3.49 14.60
C CYS A 114 20.81 -2.82 14.05
N ASP A 115 20.61 -1.85 13.16
CA ASP A 115 21.66 -0.95 12.73
C ASP A 115 21.87 0.14 13.78
N ALA A 116 22.88 -0.06 14.62
CA ALA A 116 23.27 0.87 15.68
C ALA A 116 23.88 2.19 15.15
N SER A 117 24.19 2.28 13.84
CA SER A 117 24.66 3.54 13.24
C SER A 117 23.54 4.56 13.02
N GLN A 118 22.28 4.12 13.04
CA GLN A 118 21.12 5.01 12.96
C GLN A 118 21.02 5.88 14.21
N SER A 119 20.80 7.18 14.04
CA SER A 119 20.75 8.15 15.15
C SER A 119 19.63 7.87 16.17
N TYR A 120 18.55 7.21 15.74
CA TYR A 120 17.43 6.78 16.58
C TYR A 120 17.63 5.39 17.20
N GLY A 121 18.70 4.68 16.85
CA GLY A 121 19.03 3.37 17.41
C GLY A 121 17.91 2.34 17.27
N CYS A 122 17.73 1.55 18.34
CA CYS A 122 16.84 0.39 18.39
C CYS A 122 16.01 0.42 19.67
N PRO A 123 15.08 1.38 19.82
CA PRO A 123 14.37 1.63 21.07
C PRO A 123 13.49 0.47 21.55
N ALA A 124 13.01 -0.38 20.64
CA ALA A 124 12.26 -1.59 21.01
C ALA A 124 13.18 -2.76 21.46
N GLY A 125 14.51 -2.59 21.36
CA GLY A 125 15.52 -3.57 21.72
C GLY A 125 16.33 -4.08 20.53
N GLN A 126 17.56 -4.53 20.80
CA GLN A 126 18.50 -5.04 19.78
C GLN A 126 17.92 -6.16 18.91
N ALA A 127 17.10 -7.04 19.50
CA ALA A 127 16.52 -8.20 18.84
C ALA A 127 15.05 -8.01 18.46
N ALA A 128 14.58 -6.76 18.29
CA ALA A 128 13.16 -6.47 18.08
C ALA A 128 12.77 -6.24 16.61
N TYR A 129 13.73 -6.14 15.68
CA TYR A 129 13.48 -5.73 14.28
C TYR A 129 13.69 -6.87 13.26
N TYR A 130 13.50 -8.11 13.70
CA TYR A 130 13.48 -9.30 12.84
C TYR A 130 12.32 -9.26 11.83
N GLY A 131 12.35 -10.17 10.85
CA GLY A 131 11.37 -10.22 9.78
C GLY A 131 9.95 -10.48 10.27
N ARG A 132 8.99 -9.64 9.87
CA ARG A 132 7.56 -9.82 10.16
C ARG A 132 6.66 -9.53 8.96
N GLY A 133 5.50 -10.18 8.94
CA GLY A 133 4.43 -9.88 8.01
C GLY A 133 4.72 -10.31 6.56
N PRO A 134 3.92 -9.84 5.60
CA PRO A 134 3.84 -10.41 4.26
C PRO A 134 5.11 -10.20 3.41
N ILE A 135 5.94 -9.23 3.75
CA ILE A 135 7.23 -8.98 3.08
C ILE A 135 8.44 -9.24 4.00
N GLN A 136 8.20 -9.85 5.16
CA GLN A 136 9.24 -10.08 6.18
C GLN A 136 10.02 -8.80 6.52
N LEU A 137 9.29 -7.70 6.81
CA LEU A 137 9.86 -6.39 7.14
C LEU A 137 10.93 -6.56 8.24
N SER A 138 12.16 -6.17 7.93
CA SER A 138 13.34 -6.37 8.77
C SER A 138 14.15 -5.08 8.84
N TRP A 139 14.95 -4.91 9.90
CA TRP A 139 15.80 -3.75 10.19
C TRP A 139 15.09 -2.52 10.78
N ASN A 140 15.64 -1.97 11.87
CA ASN A 140 15.15 -0.76 12.54
C ASN A 140 14.88 0.41 11.59
N PHE A 141 15.73 0.63 10.58
CA PHE A 141 15.53 1.71 9.60
C PHE A 141 14.32 1.49 8.70
N ASN A 142 13.99 0.25 8.34
CA ASN A 142 12.80 -0.04 7.55
C ASN A 142 11.53 0.07 8.40
N TYR A 143 11.57 -0.39 9.66
CA TYR A 143 10.46 -0.18 10.61
C TYR A 143 10.21 1.32 10.82
N LYS A 144 11.26 2.14 10.93
CA LYS A 144 11.13 3.59 11.00
C LYS A 144 10.50 4.18 9.73
N ALA A 145 11.04 3.86 8.56
CA ALA A 145 10.56 4.42 7.30
C ALA A 145 9.12 3.99 6.96
N ALA A 146 8.77 2.72 7.19
CA ALA A 146 7.41 2.22 7.04
C ALA A 146 6.45 2.91 8.03
N GLY A 147 6.88 3.04 9.29
CA GLY A 147 6.08 3.69 10.32
C GLY A 147 5.77 5.15 10.01
N ASP A 148 6.78 5.90 9.57
CA ASP A 148 6.62 7.30 9.15
C ASP A 148 5.63 7.44 7.99
N ALA A 149 5.75 6.60 6.96
CA ALA A 149 4.88 6.64 5.78
C ALA A 149 3.43 6.27 6.10
N LEU A 150 3.23 5.35 7.04
CA LEU A 150 1.90 4.82 7.40
C LEU A 150 1.24 5.59 8.56
N GLY A 151 1.98 6.47 9.24
CA GLY A 151 1.51 7.15 10.45
C GLY A 151 1.35 6.19 11.65
N ILE A 152 2.20 5.17 11.74
CA ILE A 152 2.17 4.13 12.79
C ILE A 152 3.56 4.03 13.40
N ASP A 153 3.70 4.16 14.72
CA ASP A 153 5.03 4.07 15.36
C ASP A 153 5.54 2.62 15.43
N LEU A 154 6.07 2.15 14.31
CA LEU A 154 6.64 0.82 14.15
C LEU A 154 8.09 0.73 14.65
N LEU A 155 8.79 1.85 14.83
CA LEU A 155 10.12 1.84 15.41
C LEU A 155 10.05 1.50 16.91
N ASN A 156 9.15 2.13 17.67
CA ASN A 156 9.01 1.85 19.10
C ASN A 156 8.11 0.64 19.39
N ASN A 157 7.21 0.29 18.47
CA ASN A 157 6.36 -0.89 18.61
C ASN A 157 6.32 -1.75 17.34
N PRO A 158 7.45 -2.43 17.00
CA PRO A 158 7.55 -3.26 15.80
C PRO A 158 6.65 -4.50 15.84
N TYR A 159 6.23 -4.92 17.03
CA TYR A 159 5.35 -6.07 17.24
C TYR A 159 3.94 -5.88 16.65
N GLN A 160 3.53 -4.65 16.34
CA GLN A 160 2.26 -4.42 15.63
C GLN A 160 2.19 -5.16 14.30
N VAL A 161 3.33 -5.36 13.62
CA VAL A 161 3.40 -6.07 12.32
C VAL A 161 3.08 -7.57 12.47
N GLU A 162 3.26 -8.17 13.64
CA GLU A 162 2.89 -9.57 13.92
C GLU A 162 1.58 -9.70 14.73
N GLN A 163 1.00 -8.59 15.19
CA GLN A 163 -0.21 -8.60 16.03
C GLN A 163 -1.45 -8.03 15.31
N ASN A 164 -1.27 -7.24 14.26
CA ASN A 164 -2.36 -6.63 13.51
C ASN A 164 -2.21 -6.90 12.00
N ALA A 165 -3.13 -7.70 11.45
CA ALA A 165 -3.12 -8.11 10.06
C ALA A 165 -3.14 -6.93 9.08
N ALA A 166 -3.94 -5.89 9.35
CA ALA A 166 -4.01 -4.71 8.48
C ALA A 166 -2.69 -3.92 8.51
N VAL A 167 -2.04 -3.81 9.68
CA VAL A 167 -0.71 -3.19 9.79
C VAL A 167 0.32 -4.00 9.01
N ALA A 168 0.30 -5.34 9.12
CA ALA A 168 1.18 -6.22 8.35
C ALA A 168 1.00 -6.04 6.84
N TRP A 169 -0.24 -6.03 6.36
CA TRP A 169 -0.51 -5.80 4.94
C TRP A 169 -0.09 -4.41 4.47
N LYS A 170 -0.31 -3.37 5.29
CA LYS A 170 0.18 -2.02 4.99
C LYS A 170 1.70 -1.96 4.86
N THR A 171 2.46 -2.70 5.66
CA THR A 171 3.93 -2.72 5.52
C THR A 171 4.37 -3.43 4.24
N GLY A 172 3.67 -4.51 3.84
CA GLY A 172 3.90 -5.15 2.54
C GLY A 172 3.62 -4.21 1.37
N LEU A 173 2.48 -3.52 1.39
CA LEU A 173 2.12 -2.54 0.37
C LEU A 173 3.07 -1.33 0.38
N TRP A 174 3.52 -0.88 1.55
CA TRP A 174 4.53 0.18 1.66
C TRP A 174 5.80 -0.20 0.91
N TYR A 175 6.32 -1.40 1.15
CA TYR A 175 7.53 -1.84 0.44
C TYR A 175 7.29 -1.86 -1.08
N TRP A 176 6.21 -2.53 -1.49
CA TRP A 176 5.85 -2.72 -2.90
C TRP A 176 5.72 -1.41 -3.70
N ASN A 177 5.13 -0.38 -3.08
CA ASN A 177 4.79 0.86 -3.76
C ASN A 177 5.84 1.97 -3.59
N THR A 178 6.82 1.81 -2.70
CA THR A 178 7.74 2.92 -2.35
C THR A 178 9.21 2.54 -2.32
N GLN A 179 9.56 1.26 -2.24
CA GLN A 179 10.94 0.82 -2.04
C GLN A 179 11.48 0.18 -3.31
N SER A 180 12.69 0.57 -3.71
CA SER A 180 13.44 -0.10 -4.80
C SER A 180 14.34 -1.21 -4.29
N GLY A 181 14.57 -1.31 -2.98
CA GLY A 181 15.51 -2.27 -2.39
C GLY A 181 16.86 -2.28 -3.12
N PRO A 182 17.42 -3.46 -3.47
CA PRO A 182 18.63 -3.57 -4.28
C PRO A 182 18.40 -3.43 -5.79
N GLY A 183 17.16 -3.18 -6.23
CA GLY A 183 16.79 -2.87 -7.60
C GLY A 183 16.91 -1.38 -7.94
N THR A 184 16.29 -1.00 -9.06
CA THR A 184 16.35 0.39 -9.58
C THR A 184 14.98 1.06 -9.67
N MET A 185 13.90 0.35 -9.35
CA MET A 185 12.52 0.83 -9.38
C MET A 185 11.68 0.13 -8.32
N THR A 186 10.52 0.70 -8.01
CA THR A 186 9.56 0.02 -7.13
C THR A 186 8.96 -1.20 -7.83
N PRO A 187 8.60 -2.27 -7.10
CA PRO A 187 7.82 -3.36 -7.67
C PRO A 187 6.51 -2.90 -8.34
N HIS A 188 5.84 -1.89 -7.78
CA HIS A 188 4.69 -1.23 -8.42
C HIS A 188 5.05 -0.72 -9.82
N ASP A 189 6.07 0.12 -9.93
CA ASP A 189 6.54 0.70 -11.20
C ASP A 189 6.99 -0.37 -12.19
N ALA A 190 7.60 -1.46 -11.71
CA ALA A 190 8.00 -2.58 -12.55
C ALA A 190 6.80 -3.23 -13.25
N MET A 191 5.68 -3.40 -12.54
CA MET A 191 4.48 -4.02 -13.08
C MET A 191 3.66 -3.04 -13.93
N VAL A 192 3.40 -1.82 -13.45
CA VAL A 192 2.54 -0.87 -14.18
C VAL A 192 3.21 -0.34 -15.45
N ASN A 193 4.54 -0.23 -15.48
CA ASN A 193 5.29 0.18 -16.67
C ASN A 193 5.80 -1.02 -17.50
N GLN A 194 5.30 -2.22 -17.22
CA GLN A 194 5.59 -3.45 -17.96
C GLN A 194 7.10 -3.71 -18.12
N ARG A 195 7.87 -3.45 -17.05
CA ARG A 195 9.32 -3.71 -16.99
C ARG A 195 9.64 -5.17 -16.66
N GLY A 196 8.67 -5.89 -16.10
CA GLY A 196 8.72 -7.34 -15.91
C GLY A 196 8.77 -7.77 -14.45
N PHE A 197 8.29 -9.00 -14.19
CA PHE A 197 8.28 -9.58 -12.84
C PHE A 197 9.68 -9.72 -12.24
N GLY A 198 10.71 -9.90 -13.07
CA GLY A 198 12.10 -10.01 -12.63
C GLY A 198 12.62 -8.76 -11.88
N GLU A 199 12.13 -7.57 -12.23
CA GLU A 199 12.49 -6.34 -11.49
C GLU A 199 11.84 -6.31 -10.10
N THR A 200 10.69 -6.96 -9.90
CA THR A 200 10.11 -7.12 -8.55
C THR A 200 10.97 -8.01 -7.68
N ILE A 201 11.49 -9.13 -8.24
CA ILE A 201 12.43 -10.02 -7.55
C ILE A 201 13.70 -9.25 -7.20
N ARG A 202 14.22 -8.48 -8.16
CA ARG A 202 15.41 -7.65 -7.97
C ARG A 202 15.23 -6.66 -6.84
N SER A 203 14.08 -5.98 -6.78
CA SER A 203 13.80 -4.99 -5.74
C SER A 203 13.52 -5.60 -4.37
N ILE A 204 13.19 -6.89 -4.26
CA ILE A 204 12.91 -7.54 -2.97
C ILE A 204 14.14 -8.24 -2.40
N ASN A 205 14.86 -9.03 -3.21
CA ASN A 205 16.03 -9.78 -2.75
C ASN A 205 17.12 -9.94 -3.83
N GLY A 206 17.22 -8.98 -4.74
CA GLY A 206 18.08 -9.09 -5.92
C GLY A 206 19.59 -9.12 -5.65
N SER A 207 20.05 -8.68 -4.49
CA SER A 207 21.46 -8.78 -4.11
C SER A 207 21.92 -10.21 -3.84
N ILE A 208 20.98 -11.12 -3.55
CA ILE A 208 21.24 -12.52 -3.21
C ILE A 208 20.78 -13.45 -4.34
N GLU A 209 19.62 -13.17 -4.95
CA GLU A 209 18.98 -14.12 -5.87
C GLU A 209 19.33 -13.88 -7.34
N CYS A 210 19.35 -12.62 -7.79
CA CYS A 210 19.51 -12.27 -9.20
C CYS A 210 20.95 -12.44 -9.70
N ASN A 211 21.14 -12.31 -11.02
CA ASN A 211 22.42 -12.40 -11.72
C ASN A 211 23.15 -13.73 -11.48
N GLY A 212 22.38 -14.81 -11.33
CA GLY A 212 22.90 -16.14 -11.06
C GLY A 212 23.24 -16.44 -9.59
N GLY A 213 22.91 -15.53 -8.65
CA GLY A 213 23.17 -15.73 -7.22
C GLY A 213 22.39 -16.91 -6.63
N ASN A 214 21.09 -17.01 -6.94
CA ASN A 214 20.27 -18.17 -6.58
C ASN A 214 19.16 -18.45 -7.62
N PRO A 215 19.51 -19.08 -8.76
CA PRO A 215 18.54 -19.35 -9.83
C PRO A 215 17.33 -20.18 -9.39
N ALA A 216 17.49 -21.05 -8.38
CA ALA A 216 16.40 -21.86 -7.87
C ALA A 216 15.32 -21.03 -7.15
N GLN A 217 15.73 -20.00 -6.38
CA GLN A 217 14.77 -19.11 -5.71
C GLN A 217 14.07 -18.18 -6.69
N VAL A 218 14.82 -17.64 -7.67
CA VAL A 218 14.22 -16.86 -8.77
C VAL A 218 13.16 -17.69 -9.49
N GLN A 219 13.48 -18.94 -9.86
CA GLN A 219 12.52 -19.84 -10.50
C GLN A 219 11.30 -20.13 -9.60
N SER A 220 11.51 -20.34 -8.29
CA SER A 220 10.41 -20.56 -7.35
C SER A 220 9.43 -19.38 -7.31
N ARG A 221 9.93 -18.13 -7.35
CA ARG A 221 9.08 -16.93 -7.45
C ARG A 221 8.32 -16.89 -8.77
N ILE A 222 9.00 -17.19 -9.89
CA ILE A 222 8.38 -17.21 -11.22
C ILE A 222 7.28 -18.27 -11.31
N ASP A 223 7.51 -19.47 -10.79
CA ASP A 223 6.54 -20.55 -10.79
C ASP A 223 5.28 -20.15 -10.01
N LYS A 224 5.48 -19.51 -8.85
CA LYS A 224 4.36 -19.01 -8.04
C LYS A 224 3.61 -17.88 -8.73
N TYR A 225 4.31 -16.92 -9.34
CA TYR A 225 3.69 -15.85 -10.12
C TYR A 225 2.85 -16.42 -11.28
N THR A 226 3.41 -17.36 -12.04
CA THR A 226 2.73 -18.04 -13.14
C THR A 226 1.47 -18.78 -12.67
N GLN A 227 1.54 -19.45 -11.52
CA GLN A 227 0.37 -20.09 -10.92
C GLN A 227 -0.73 -19.07 -10.60
N ILE A 228 -0.38 -17.95 -9.97
CA ILE A 228 -1.36 -16.94 -9.54
C ILE A 228 -1.95 -16.21 -10.74
N THR A 229 -1.16 -15.84 -11.76
CA THR A 229 -1.70 -15.24 -13.00
C THR A 229 -2.65 -16.20 -13.70
N GLY A 230 -2.38 -17.51 -13.66
CA GLY A 230 -3.31 -18.55 -14.13
C GLY A 230 -4.65 -18.56 -13.37
N ILE A 231 -4.62 -18.42 -12.04
CA ILE A 231 -5.85 -18.30 -11.20
C ILE A 231 -6.63 -17.02 -11.52
N LEU A 232 -5.94 -15.93 -11.85
CA LEU A 232 -6.57 -14.64 -12.18
C LEU A 232 -6.99 -14.53 -13.67
N GLY A 233 -6.59 -15.51 -14.49
CA GLY A 233 -6.93 -15.58 -15.91
C GLY A 233 -6.23 -14.53 -16.76
N VAL A 234 -4.96 -14.22 -16.47
CA VAL A 234 -4.14 -13.24 -17.21
C VAL A 234 -2.77 -13.82 -17.59
N PRO A 235 -2.13 -13.33 -18.66
CA PRO A 235 -0.76 -13.71 -18.98
C PRO A 235 0.24 -13.14 -17.96
N THR A 236 1.42 -13.76 -17.88
CA THR A 236 2.52 -13.30 -17.01
C THR A 236 3.16 -12.00 -17.47
N GLY A 237 3.06 -11.67 -18.76
CA GLY A 237 3.94 -10.69 -19.41
C GLY A 237 5.34 -11.25 -19.64
N ASP A 238 6.27 -10.35 -19.97
CA ASP A 238 7.66 -10.68 -20.31
C ASP A 238 8.64 -10.40 -19.15
N ASN A 239 9.93 -10.71 -19.37
CA ASN A 239 11.03 -10.39 -18.45
C ASN A 239 10.80 -10.91 -17.01
N LEU A 240 10.49 -12.20 -16.90
CA LEU A 240 10.12 -12.82 -15.62
C LEU A 240 11.32 -13.07 -14.69
N SER A 241 12.52 -13.22 -15.25
CA SER A 241 13.74 -13.50 -14.49
C SER A 241 14.55 -12.24 -14.21
N CYS A 242 15.39 -12.36 -13.20
CA CYS A 242 16.62 -11.64 -13.00
C CYS A 242 17.74 -12.68 -12.78
#